data_AF-A0A285ZVA0-F1
#
_entry.id   AF-A0A285ZVA0-F1
#
_cell.length_a   1.000
_cell.length_b   1.000
_cell.length_c   1.000
_cell.angle_alpha   90.00
_cell.angle_beta   90.00
_cell.angle_gamma   90.00
#
_symmetry.space_group_name_H-M   'P 1'
#
loop_
_entity.id
_entity.type
_entity.pdbx_description
1 polymer ?
#
loop_
_entity_poly.entity_id
_entity_poly.type
_entity_poly.pdbx_seq_one_letter_code
_entity_poly.pdbx_strand_id
1 'polypeptide(L)'
;MNRKPVALKFPACLLFLLVSSILALFSSCAQDGDGPLDVMPNGKSVSGEGFFLGATLDSGKTVHLISDTLYITLSQIWSFSNCSLTSIDLNYSFEDSVLVFLPKVNIKVNTDDCPSPMYRPDSTFKMLTGRGISPNITNIIIKNHLDSLLDSIKLRRGTIERDTFKIFVDSAFAKPSELPLRTKKSPSIVRVLDSLTPQKFYWRTLRANCTMRVDMCNDVVADTVYPTSWRESDTALVPVRYACASEDSTYCLNSKWEYDSTSLGKVKERLDTVWHMSTYYVEDIPSCAMVNKFSHTALLYKGDMTFIRELFVPDENERSCGPSTKKDWVAFDLATDSLVVESEEGPSIDSLYKVWKSATVARDTLEAESTESK
;
A
#
# COMPACT_ATOMS: atom_id res chain seq x y z
N MET A 1 14.87 89.24 -80.71
CA MET A 1 14.41 87.92 -81.20
C MET A 1 13.90 87.10 -80.04
N ASN A 2 12.72 86.51 -80.20
CA ASN A 2 11.96 85.71 -79.23
C ASN A 2 12.75 84.57 -78.58
N ARG A 3 12.47 84.31 -77.28
CA ARG A 3 12.13 82.98 -76.73
C ARG A 3 11.63 83.09 -75.28
N LYS A 4 10.37 82.73 -75.04
CA LYS A 4 9.91 82.20 -73.74
C LYS A 4 10.40 80.75 -73.62
N PRO A 5 10.73 80.27 -72.41
CA PRO A 5 9.97 79.12 -71.89
C PRO A 5 9.74 79.19 -70.36
N VAL A 6 8.51 78.95 -69.91
CA VAL A 6 7.96 77.70 -69.31
C VAL A 6 7.99 77.76 -67.79
N ALA A 7 6.78 77.88 -67.24
CA ALA A 7 6.47 77.85 -65.83
C ALA A 7 6.53 76.41 -65.28
N LEU A 8 7.16 76.24 -64.12
CA LEU A 8 6.96 75.06 -63.27
C LEU A 8 5.94 75.43 -62.18
N LYS A 9 4.67 75.07 -62.37
CA LYS A 9 3.60 75.19 -61.36
C LYS A 9 3.52 73.90 -60.55
N PHE A 10 4.37 73.68 -59.54
CA PHE A 10 4.16 72.58 -58.58
C PHE A 10 4.87 72.81 -57.23
N PRO A 11 4.29 73.61 -56.31
CA PRO A 11 4.51 73.31 -54.88
C PRO A 11 3.22 73.26 -54.04
N ALA A 12 2.08 73.74 -54.55
CA ALA A 12 0.87 73.89 -53.73
C ALA A 12 0.11 72.56 -53.47
N CYS A 13 0.11 71.64 -54.44
CA CYS A 13 -0.63 70.37 -54.32
C CYS A 13 0.04 69.41 -53.31
N LEU A 14 1.38 69.42 -53.26
CA LEU A 14 2.14 68.59 -52.33
C LEU A 14 1.96 69.06 -50.87
N LEU A 15 1.89 70.39 -50.67
CA LEU A 15 1.67 70.97 -49.35
C LEU A 15 0.26 70.67 -48.82
N PHE A 16 -0.76 70.68 -49.67
CA PHE A 16 -2.13 70.35 -49.29
C PHE A 16 -2.30 68.87 -48.91
N LEU A 17 -1.64 67.97 -49.63
CA LEU A 17 -1.64 66.54 -49.31
C LEU A 17 -0.88 66.25 -48.01
N LEU A 18 0.24 66.94 -47.75
CA LEU A 18 1.00 66.76 -46.52
C LEU A 18 0.23 67.27 -45.29
N VAL A 19 -0.42 68.43 -45.42
CA VAL A 19 -1.25 69.01 -44.34
C VAL A 19 -2.45 68.12 -44.03
N SER A 20 -3.13 67.59 -45.05
CA SER A 20 -4.24 66.64 -44.87
C SER A 20 -3.80 65.34 -44.17
N SER A 21 -2.60 64.85 -44.51
CA SER A 21 -2.02 63.63 -43.90
C SER A 21 -1.64 63.84 -42.42
N ILE A 22 -1.14 65.02 -42.07
CA ILE A 22 -0.80 65.40 -40.70
C ILE A 22 -2.07 65.62 -39.87
N LEU A 23 -3.12 66.24 -40.44
CA LEU A 23 -4.42 66.39 -39.79
C LEU A 23 -5.10 65.02 -39.54
N ALA A 24 -4.95 64.06 -40.46
CA ALA A 24 -5.47 62.70 -40.28
C ALA A 24 -4.78 61.95 -39.12
N LEU A 25 -3.48 62.20 -38.89
CA LEU A 25 -2.73 61.64 -37.75
C LEU A 25 -3.18 62.22 -36.41
N PHE A 26 -3.62 63.48 -36.36
CA PHE A 26 -4.17 64.10 -35.15
C PHE A 26 -5.66 63.80 -34.92
N SER A 27 -6.41 63.37 -35.94
CA SER A 27 -7.79 62.90 -35.80
C SER A 27 -7.92 61.41 -35.44
N SER A 28 -6.80 60.68 -35.38
CA SER A 28 -6.74 59.37 -34.74
C SER A 28 -6.72 59.57 -33.23
N CYS A 29 -7.86 59.94 -32.66
CA CYS A 29 -8.09 59.64 -31.25
C CYS A 29 -7.99 58.13 -31.11
N ALA A 30 -6.96 57.66 -30.40
CA ALA A 30 -7.05 56.37 -29.75
C ALA A 30 -8.35 56.42 -28.93
N GLN A 31 -9.30 55.56 -29.28
CA GLN A 31 -10.48 55.38 -28.46
C GLN A 31 -9.95 54.82 -27.13
N ASP A 32 -10.02 55.61 -26.06
CA ASP A 32 -9.66 55.28 -24.67
C ASP A 32 -10.51 54.10 -24.13
N GLY A 33 -10.44 52.95 -24.78
CA GLY A 33 -11.27 51.78 -24.48
C GLY A 33 -10.53 50.45 -24.54
N ASP A 34 -9.29 50.42 -25.05
CA ASP A 34 -8.45 49.21 -25.11
C ASP A 34 -7.29 49.26 -24.08
N GLY A 35 -7.44 50.06 -23.02
CA GLY A 35 -6.69 49.84 -21.78
C GLY A 35 -7.20 48.57 -21.09
N PRO A 36 -6.42 47.96 -20.17
CA PRO A 36 -6.94 46.88 -19.33
C PRO A 36 -8.27 47.35 -18.73
N LEU A 37 -9.34 46.58 -18.94
CA LEU A 37 -10.64 46.87 -18.34
C LEU A 37 -10.42 47.17 -16.87
N ASP A 38 -10.75 48.40 -16.45
CA ASP A 38 -10.71 48.74 -15.04
C ASP A 38 -11.57 47.71 -14.31
N VAL A 39 -10.94 46.97 -13.40
CA VAL A 39 -11.64 46.01 -12.53
C VAL A 39 -12.72 46.75 -11.71
N MET A 40 -12.61 48.07 -11.62
CA MET A 40 -13.54 48.98 -10.97
C MET A 40 -13.91 50.17 -11.86
N PRO A 41 -14.96 50.09 -12.67
CA PRO A 41 -15.52 51.29 -13.27
C PRO A 41 -16.02 52.16 -12.10
N ASN A 42 -15.37 53.30 -11.85
CA ASN A 42 -15.68 54.36 -10.88
C ASN A 42 -14.99 54.34 -9.49
N GLY A 43 -13.89 53.62 -9.26
CA GLY A 43 -13.08 53.75 -8.03
C GLY A 43 -13.80 53.45 -6.71
N LYS A 44 -14.91 52.70 -6.76
CA LYS A 44 -15.67 52.28 -5.58
C LYS A 44 -15.11 50.97 -5.05
N SER A 45 -14.87 50.90 -3.74
CA SER A 45 -14.49 49.63 -3.10
C SER A 45 -15.54 48.55 -3.35
N VAL A 46 -15.14 47.45 -3.97
CA VAL A 46 -15.96 46.26 -4.16
C VAL A 46 -15.56 45.27 -3.07
N SER A 47 -16.52 44.96 -2.21
CA SER A 47 -16.43 43.89 -1.22
C SER A 47 -17.37 42.75 -1.61
N GLY A 48 -16.91 41.52 -1.50
CA GLY A 48 -17.72 40.35 -1.83
C GLY A 48 -17.11 39.05 -1.33
N GLU A 49 -17.82 37.96 -1.57
CA GLU A 49 -17.32 36.59 -1.33
C GLU A 49 -16.53 36.13 -2.57
N GLY A 50 -15.32 35.63 -2.35
CA GLY A 50 -14.49 34.94 -3.32
C GLY A 50 -14.90 33.47 -3.49
N PHE A 51 -14.08 32.71 -4.19
CA PHE A 51 -14.37 31.31 -4.49
C PHE A 51 -13.14 30.42 -4.32
N PHE A 52 -13.36 29.15 -3.99
CA PHE A 52 -12.34 28.11 -3.94
C PHE A 52 -12.91 26.83 -4.54
N LEU A 53 -12.06 26.10 -5.28
CA LEU A 53 -12.49 24.89 -6.01
C LEU A 53 -12.21 23.61 -5.24
N GLY A 54 -11.17 23.58 -4.41
CA GLY A 54 -10.76 22.38 -3.69
C GLY A 54 -10.63 22.62 -2.21
N ALA A 55 -10.96 21.59 -1.44
CA ALA A 55 -10.64 21.52 -0.03
C ALA A 55 -10.31 20.08 0.34
N THR A 56 -9.32 19.89 1.21
CA THR A 56 -8.96 18.58 1.75
C THR A 56 -8.96 18.63 3.28
N LEU A 57 -9.57 17.61 3.88
CA LEU A 57 -9.57 17.34 5.31
C LEU A 57 -8.48 16.30 5.56
N ASP A 58 -7.25 16.76 5.77
CA ASP A 58 -6.11 15.86 5.95
C ASP A 58 -5.78 15.68 7.44
N SER A 59 -5.57 14.42 7.81
CA SER A 59 -5.04 14.02 9.11
C SER A 59 -3.72 13.26 9.03
N GLY A 60 -3.27 12.91 7.82
CA GLY A 60 -2.11 12.05 7.56
C GLY A 60 -2.27 10.62 8.06
N LYS A 61 -3.48 10.21 8.46
CA LYS A 61 -3.77 8.91 9.09
C LYS A 61 -5.03 8.28 8.50
N THR A 62 -5.08 6.96 8.53
CA THR A 62 -6.26 6.17 8.11
C THR A 62 -7.44 6.34 9.06
N VAL A 63 -7.18 6.59 10.35
CA VAL A 63 -8.19 6.89 11.37
C VAL A 63 -7.96 8.28 11.93
N HIS A 64 -8.99 9.13 11.90
CA HIS A 64 -8.95 10.43 12.55
C HIS A 64 -9.64 10.36 13.91
N LEU A 65 -8.88 10.62 14.98
CA LEU A 65 -9.42 10.66 16.34
C LEU A 65 -10.07 12.01 16.61
N ILE A 66 -11.13 12.02 17.43
CA ILE A 66 -11.73 13.28 17.92
C ILE A 66 -10.76 14.14 18.73
N SER A 67 -9.69 13.55 19.26
CA SER A 67 -8.62 14.25 19.97
C SER A 67 -7.48 14.73 19.07
N ASP A 68 -7.45 14.33 17.80
CA ASP A 68 -6.37 14.71 16.88
C ASP A 68 -6.45 16.20 16.52
N THR A 69 -5.45 16.68 15.78
CA THR A 69 -5.53 17.98 15.13
C THR A 69 -6.04 17.77 13.71
N LEU A 70 -7.09 18.48 13.33
CA LEU A 70 -7.59 18.51 11.97
C LEU A 70 -6.86 19.60 11.17
N TYR A 71 -6.38 19.25 9.98
CA TYR A 71 -5.88 20.22 9.01
C TYR A 71 -6.89 20.35 7.87
N ILE A 72 -7.29 21.59 7.60
CA ILE A 72 -8.18 21.92 6.49
C ILE A 72 -7.33 22.68 5.47
N THR A 73 -7.05 22.08 4.32
CA THR A 73 -6.31 22.76 3.25
C THR A 73 -7.27 23.18 2.16
N LEU A 74 -7.39 24.49 1.94
CA LEU A 74 -8.12 25.05 0.81
C LEU A 74 -7.17 25.21 -0.37
N SER A 75 -7.56 24.70 -1.53
CA SER A 75 -6.80 24.78 -2.76
C SER A 75 -7.56 25.50 -3.86
N GLN A 76 -6.80 25.99 -4.84
CA GLN A 76 -7.36 26.70 -6.00
C GLN A 76 -8.27 27.88 -5.58
N ILE A 77 -7.80 28.65 -4.59
CA ILE A 77 -8.50 29.84 -4.12
C ILE A 77 -8.40 30.91 -5.21
N TRP A 78 -9.56 31.28 -5.73
CA TRP A 78 -9.71 32.36 -6.68
C TRP A 78 -9.85 33.68 -5.93
N SER A 79 -8.78 34.47 -5.95
CA SER A 79 -8.81 35.86 -5.50
C SER A 79 -8.26 36.78 -6.60
N PHE A 80 -8.49 38.07 -6.49
CA PHE A 80 -7.68 39.04 -7.22
C PHE A 80 -6.29 39.09 -6.55
N SER A 81 -5.28 39.70 -7.18
CA SER A 81 -3.90 39.82 -6.66
C SER A 81 -3.79 40.44 -5.24
N ASN A 82 -2.57 40.79 -4.81
CA ASN A 82 -2.17 41.13 -3.42
C ASN A 82 -3.05 42.15 -2.65
N CYS A 83 -3.97 42.83 -3.31
CA CYS A 83 -4.81 43.87 -2.76
C CYS A 83 -6.21 43.42 -2.32
N SER A 84 -6.58 42.13 -2.48
CA SER A 84 -8.00 41.74 -2.43
C SER A 84 -8.42 40.71 -1.38
N LEU A 85 -7.57 39.77 -0.94
CA LEU A 85 -7.98 38.80 0.09
C LEU A 85 -7.96 39.48 1.47
N THR A 86 -9.13 39.61 2.09
CA THR A 86 -9.26 40.29 3.39
C THR A 86 -9.18 39.29 4.55
N SER A 87 -9.99 38.23 4.48
CA SER A 87 -9.98 37.14 5.45
C SER A 87 -10.50 35.86 4.81
N ILE A 88 -10.20 34.74 5.44
CA ILE A 88 -10.88 33.48 5.19
C ILE A 88 -11.55 33.11 6.50
N ASP A 89 -12.87 33.18 6.53
CA ASP A 89 -13.66 32.91 7.72
C ASP A 89 -14.07 31.45 7.71
N LEU A 90 -13.53 30.66 8.64
CA LEU A 90 -13.90 29.26 8.83
C LEU A 90 -15.13 29.17 9.73
N ASN A 91 -16.29 29.42 9.14
CA ASN A 91 -17.55 29.17 9.82
C ASN A 91 -17.84 27.68 9.86
N TYR A 92 -18.28 27.20 11.01
CA TYR A 92 -18.75 25.83 11.18
C TYR A 92 -20.15 25.80 11.77
N SER A 93 -20.92 24.80 11.35
CA SER A 93 -22.25 24.51 11.87
C SER A 93 -22.35 23.04 12.27
N PHE A 94 -23.34 22.73 13.11
CA PHE A 94 -23.65 21.38 13.54
C PHE A 94 -24.99 20.95 12.93
N GLU A 95 -24.97 19.88 12.16
CA GLU A 95 -26.16 19.23 11.61
C GLU A 95 -26.20 17.80 12.15
N ASP A 96 -26.99 17.57 13.20
CA ASP A 96 -27.10 16.30 13.93
C ASP A 96 -25.76 15.72 14.44
N SER A 97 -25.15 14.82 13.66
CA SER A 97 -23.88 14.12 13.92
C SER A 97 -22.76 14.55 12.98
N VAL A 98 -22.98 15.61 12.20
CA VAL A 98 -22.07 16.11 11.18
C VAL A 98 -21.62 17.53 11.52
N LEU A 99 -20.30 17.72 11.57
CA LEU A 99 -19.68 19.04 11.62
C LEU A 99 -19.48 19.52 10.19
N VAL A 100 -20.12 20.64 9.84
CA VAL A 100 -20.05 21.20 8.48
C VAL A 100 -19.18 22.43 8.50
N PHE A 101 -18.08 22.40 7.75
CA PHE A 101 -17.29 23.59 7.43
C PHE A 101 -17.82 24.24 6.17
N LEU A 102 -18.15 25.53 6.27
CA LEU A 102 -18.42 26.41 5.13
C LEU A 102 -17.44 27.60 5.18
N PRO A 103 -16.19 27.40 4.72
CA PRO A 103 -15.23 28.48 4.60
C PRO A 103 -15.80 29.59 3.70
N LYS A 104 -15.63 30.84 4.13
CA LYS A 104 -15.94 32.01 3.32
C LYS A 104 -14.67 32.78 3.01
N VAL A 105 -14.38 32.94 1.72
CA VAL A 105 -13.26 33.75 1.26
C VAL A 105 -13.77 35.18 1.13
N ASN A 106 -13.35 36.10 2.00
CA ASN A 106 -13.78 37.50 1.91
C ASN A 106 -12.79 38.30 1.09
N ILE A 107 -13.29 38.96 0.06
CA ILE A 107 -12.51 39.79 -0.84
C ILE A 107 -12.95 41.25 -0.68
N LYS A 108 -11.97 42.15 -0.57
CA LYS A 108 -12.18 43.59 -0.60
C LYS A 108 -11.11 44.22 -1.46
N VAL A 109 -11.53 44.85 -2.54
CA VAL A 109 -10.65 45.62 -3.40
C VAL A 109 -10.75 47.10 -3.02
N ASN A 110 -9.60 47.72 -2.72
CA ASN A 110 -9.53 49.11 -2.26
C ASN A 110 -8.96 50.09 -3.31
N THR A 111 -8.34 49.61 -4.39
CA THR A 111 -7.61 50.43 -5.38
C THR A 111 -7.78 49.91 -6.80
N ASP A 112 -7.66 50.80 -7.78
CA ASP A 112 -7.80 50.52 -9.22
C ASP A 112 -6.73 49.52 -9.74
N ASP A 113 -5.55 49.46 -9.10
CA ASP A 113 -4.46 48.53 -9.42
C ASP A 113 -4.59 47.17 -8.72
N CYS A 114 -5.70 46.46 -8.96
CA CYS A 114 -5.80 45.03 -8.62
C CYS A 114 -5.63 44.20 -9.88
N PRO A 115 -4.39 43.86 -10.29
CA PRO A 115 -4.19 43.02 -11.46
C PRO A 115 -4.88 41.67 -11.25
N SER A 116 -5.37 41.16 -12.39
CA SER A 116 -6.04 39.88 -12.73
C SER A 116 -6.37 38.87 -11.62
N PRO A 117 -7.42 38.04 -11.84
CA PRO A 117 -7.61 36.85 -11.03
C PRO A 117 -6.34 35.99 -11.00
N MET A 118 -5.93 35.56 -9.80
CA MET A 118 -4.75 34.76 -9.57
C MET A 118 -5.10 33.61 -8.63
N TYR A 119 -4.56 32.43 -8.91
CA TYR A 119 -4.57 31.34 -7.94
C TYR A 119 -3.61 31.67 -6.81
N ARG A 120 -4.15 31.80 -5.59
CA ARG A 120 -3.32 31.91 -4.39
C ARG A 120 -2.72 30.54 -4.05
N PRO A 121 -1.56 30.52 -3.37
CA PRO A 121 -1.04 29.30 -2.77
C PRO A 121 -2.08 28.68 -1.83
N ASP A 122 -2.10 27.35 -1.78
CA ASP A 122 -2.98 26.59 -0.90
C ASP A 122 -2.81 27.05 0.55
N SER A 123 -3.94 27.17 1.25
CA SER A 123 -3.98 27.68 2.63
C SER A 123 -4.42 26.57 3.57
N THR A 124 -3.57 26.22 4.53
CA THR A 124 -3.84 25.18 5.52
C THR A 124 -4.19 25.79 6.87
N PHE A 125 -5.36 25.43 7.39
CA PHE A 125 -5.85 25.82 8.69
C PHE A 125 -5.73 24.67 9.67
N LYS A 126 -5.34 24.98 10.90
CA LYS A 126 -5.17 24.01 11.98
C LYS A 126 -6.28 24.18 13.01
N MET A 127 -7.05 23.13 13.25
CA MET A 127 -8.08 23.11 14.28
C MET A 127 -7.86 21.97 15.27
N LEU A 128 -8.01 22.28 16.56
CA LEU A 128 -8.01 21.28 17.62
C LEU A 128 -9.44 20.76 17.81
N THR A 129 -9.72 19.52 17.42
CA THR A 129 -11.06 18.96 17.48
C THR A 129 -11.55 18.69 18.91
N GLY A 130 -10.63 18.60 19.89
CA GLY A 130 -10.97 18.30 21.28
C GLY A 130 -11.59 19.44 22.11
N ARG A 131 -11.65 20.70 21.63
CA ARG A 131 -12.24 21.83 22.38
C ARG A 131 -13.38 22.48 21.59
N GLY A 132 -14.59 22.44 22.14
CA GLY A 132 -15.76 23.12 21.58
C GLY A 132 -16.55 22.32 20.53
N ILE A 133 -16.11 21.11 20.21
CA ILE A 133 -16.82 20.20 19.30
C ILE A 133 -17.74 19.28 20.10
N SER A 134 -18.99 19.18 19.67
CA SER A 134 -19.99 18.31 20.31
C SER A 134 -19.49 16.87 20.38
N PRO A 135 -19.67 16.17 21.52
CA PRO A 135 -19.28 14.78 21.68
C PRO A 135 -20.06 13.84 20.77
N ASN A 136 -21.10 14.29 20.06
CA ASN A 136 -21.95 13.47 19.19
C ASN A 136 -21.53 13.46 17.71
N ILE A 137 -20.46 14.16 17.35
CA ILE A 137 -20.04 14.25 15.94
C ILE A 137 -19.31 12.98 15.51
N THR A 138 -19.74 12.42 14.39
CA THR A 138 -19.13 11.23 13.78
C THR A 138 -18.53 11.53 12.42
N ASN A 139 -18.94 12.61 11.76
CA ASN A 139 -18.40 13.01 10.46
C ASN A 139 -18.07 14.50 10.47
N ILE A 140 -16.97 14.86 9.83
CA ILE A 140 -16.66 16.22 9.45
C ILE A 140 -16.76 16.29 7.92
N ILE A 141 -17.45 17.31 7.43
CA ILE A 141 -17.53 17.59 6.01
C ILE A 141 -17.11 19.02 5.74
N ILE A 142 -16.58 19.24 4.54
CA ILE A 142 -16.31 20.58 4.03
C ILE A 142 -17.12 20.79 2.75
N LYS A 143 -17.88 21.88 2.73
CA LYS A 143 -18.69 22.31 1.59
C LYS A 143 -18.18 23.63 1.06
N ASN A 144 -18.48 23.93 -0.20
CA ASN A 144 -18.35 25.27 -0.75
C ASN A 144 -19.67 26.06 -0.69
N HIS A 145 -19.64 27.30 -1.15
CA HIS A 145 -20.80 28.21 -1.20
C HIS A 145 -21.98 27.71 -2.07
N LEU A 146 -21.77 26.66 -2.89
CA LEU A 146 -22.80 26.02 -3.71
C LEU A 146 -23.34 24.72 -3.07
N ASP A 147 -23.09 24.52 -1.77
CA ASP A 147 -23.38 23.30 -1.02
C ASP A 147 -22.77 22.01 -1.61
N SER A 148 -21.77 22.13 -2.48
CA SER A 148 -21.05 20.97 -3.00
C SER A 148 -20.16 20.41 -1.90
N LEU A 149 -20.34 19.12 -1.58
CA LEU A 149 -19.41 18.37 -0.75
C LEU A 149 -18.06 18.30 -1.47
N LEU A 150 -17.01 18.84 -0.84
CA LEU A 150 -15.65 18.80 -1.38
C LEU A 150 -14.86 17.64 -0.79
N ASP A 151 -14.98 17.45 0.53
CA ASP A 151 -14.33 16.34 1.23
C ASP A 151 -15.09 15.98 2.51
N SER A 152 -14.86 14.77 3.00
CA SER A 152 -15.44 14.26 4.24
C SER A 152 -14.47 13.34 4.96
N ILE A 153 -14.36 13.51 6.27
CA ILE A 153 -13.58 12.60 7.13
C ILE A 153 -14.46 12.07 8.26
N LYS A 154 -14.33 10.78 8.53
CA LYS A 154 -15.01 10.14 9.66
C LYS A 154 -14.18 10.35 10.93
N LEU A 155 -14.86 10.72 12.01
CA LEU A 155 -14.29 10.81 13.34
C LEU A 155 -14.58 9.55 14.13
N ARG A 156 -13.56 9.05 14.80
CA ARG A 156 -13.64 7.90 15.70
C ARG A 156 -13.28 8.34 17.11
N ARG A 157 -13.96 7.76 18.11
CA ARG A 157 -13.64 7.96 19.53
C ARG A 157 -12.90 6.75 20.07
N GLY A 158 -11.76 7.01 20.69
CA GLY A 158 -10.88 5.97 21.18
C GLY A 158 -9.44 6.44 21.22
N THR A 159 -8.56 5.46 21.34
CA THR A 159 -7.13 5.70 21.44
C THR A 159 -6.38 4.80 20.46
N ILE A 160 -5.20 5.24 20.08
CA ILE A 160 -4.29 4.43 19.29
C ILE A 160 -3.26 3.85 20.25
N GLU A 161 -3.30 2.53 20.40
CA GLU A 161 -2.35 1.77 21.20
C GLU A 161 -1.27 1.21 20.27
N ARG A 162 -0.01 1.51 20.56
CA ARG A 162 1.14 0.96 19.82
C ARG A 162 1.92 0.01 20.70
N ASP A 163 2.02 -1.22 20.23
CA ASP A 163 2.76 -2.29 20.90
C ASP A 163 3.91 -2.79 20.03
N THR A 164 4.97 -3.23 20.70
CA THR A 164 6.06 -3.97 20.07
C THR A 164 6.33 -5.22 20.89
N PHE A 165 6.27 -6.37 20.25
CA PHE A 165 6.45 -7.66 20.91
C PHE A 165 7.19 -8.63 20.00
N LYS A 166 7.65 -9.74 20.59
CA LYS A 166 8.35 -10.80 19.85
C LYS A 166 7.58 -12.10 19.95
N ILE A 167 7.56 -12.85 18.85
CA ILE A 167 7.05 -14.21 18.81
C ILE A 167 8.21 -15.10 18.35
N PHE A 168 8.52 -16.13 19.13
CA PHE A 168 9.43 -17.19 18.71
C PHE A 168 8.68 -18.18 17.83
N VAL A 169 9.15 -18.38 16.60
CA VAL A 169 8.50 -19.26 15.62
C VAL A 169 9.17 -20.62 15.62
N ASP A 170 8.72 -21.52 16.48
CA ASP A 170 9.12 -22.94 16.40
C ASP A 170 8.16 -23.71 15.50
N SER A 171 8.71 -24.61 14.68
CA SER A 171 7.96 -25.52 13.83
C SER A 171 7.54 -26.81 14.54
N ALA A 172 8.08 -27.08 15.73
CA ALA A 172 7.91 -28.33 16.46
C ALA A 172 7.11 -28.12 17.75
N PHE A 173 5.79 -28.29 17.71
CA PHE A 173 4.98 -28.32 18.93
C PHE A 173 4.06 -29.52 18.90
N ALA A 174 4.13 -30.39 19.91
CA ALA A 174 3.33 -31.61 19.98
C ALA A 174 1.81 -31.36 20.19
N LYS A 175 1.43 -30.19 20.72
CA LYS A 175 0.04 -29.78 20.96
C LYS A 175 -0.11 -28.26 20.88
N PRO A 176 -0.73 -27.69 19.82
CA PRO A 176 -0.79 -26.24 19.61
C PRO A 176 -1.70 -25.53 20.62
N SER A 177 -2.67 -26.26 21.19
CA SER A 177 -3.64 -25.76 22.14
C SER A 177 -3.15 -25.70 23.59
N GLU A 178 -1.99 -26.27 23.92
CA GLU A 178 -1.51 -26.45 25.30
C GLU A 178 -0.31 -25.55 25.68
N LEU A 179 0.19 -24.68 24.79
CA LEU A 179 1.29 -23.77 25.12
C LEU A 179 0.79 -22.41 25.60
N PRO A 180 1.53 -21.76 26.53
CA PRO A 180 1.07 -20.55 27.16
C PRO A 180 1.10 -19.43 26.13
N LEU A 181 -0.10 -18.91 25.87
CA LEU A 181 -0.47 -17.59 25.39
C LEU A 181 0.48 -16.50 25.96
N ARG A 182 1.73 -16.43 25.47
CA ARG A 182 2.79 -15.56 26.01
C ARG A 182 2.93 -14.28 25.20
N THR A 183 1.80 -13.65 24.95
CA THR A 183 1.67 -12.23 24.68
C THR A 183 0.25 -11.88 25.10
N LYS A 184 0.09 -10.74 25.77
CA LYS A 184 -1.20 -10.26 26.27
C LYS A 184 -2.20 -10.31 25.10
N LYS A 185 -3.24 -11.17 25.18
CA LYS A 185 -4.27 -11.40 24.13
C LYS A 185 -3.85 -12.23 22.89
N SER A 186 -2.78 -13.00 22.99
CA SER A 186 -2.50 -14.23 22.21
C SER A 186 -2.41 -14.17 20.66
N PRO A 187 -1.67 -13.21 20.07
CA PRO A 187 -1.32 -13.30 18.65
C PRO A 187 -0.57 -14.60 18.33
N SER A 188 -0.91 -15.19 17.18
CA SER A 188 -0.40 -16.48 16.72
C SER A 188 0.03 -16.40 15.25
N ILE A 189 0.92 -17.30 14.85
CA ILE A 189 1.30 -17.47 13.44
C ILE A 189 0.72 -18.80 12.96
N VAL A 190 -0.05 -18.74 11.88
CA VAL A 190 -0.70 -19.89 11.26
C VAL A 190 -0.12 -20.10 9.88
N ARG A 191 0.41 -21.29 9.63
CA ARG A 191 0.83 -21.70 8.29
C ARG A 191 -0.23 -22.62 7.69
N VAL A 192 -0.79 -22.22 6.57
CA VAL A 192 -1.87 -22.94 5.89
C VAL A 192 -1.29 -23.60 4.64
N LEU A 193 -1.69 -24.85 4.39
CA LEU A 193 -1.42 -25.53 3.14
C LEU A 193 -2.52 -25.12 2.14
N ASP A 194 -2.14 -24.35 1.13
CA ASP A 194 -3.09 -23.81 0.15
C ASP A 194 -3.35 -24.83 -0.96
N SER A 195 -2.29 -25.48 -1.43
CA SER A 195 -2.38 -26.51 -2.47
C SER A 195 -1.19 -27.46 -2.47
N LEU A 196 -1.41 -28.63 -3.07
CA LEU A 196 -0.41 -29.65 -3.30
C LEU A 196 -0.30 -29.88 -4.81
N THR A 197 0.90 -29.70 -5.35
CA THR A 197 1.18 -29.97 -6.75
C THR A 197 1.97 -31.28 -6.83
N PRO A 198 1.39 -32.37 -7.37
CA PRO A 198 2.13 -33.60 -7.56
C PRO A 198 3.21 -33.39 -8.63
N GLN A 199 4.42 -33.86 -8.35
CA GLN A 199 5.53 -33.83 -9.29
C GLN A 199 6.03 -35.24 -9.57
N LYS A 200 6.59 -35.41 -10.77
CA LYS A 200 7.21 -36.66 -11.20
C LYS A 200 8.68 -36.43 -11.46
N PHE A 201 9.53 -37.13 -10.72
CA PHE A 201 10.96 -37.17 -10.99
C PHE A 201 11.32 -38.46 -11.71
N TYR A 202 12.10 -38.31 -12.77
CA TYR A 202 12.59 -39.43 -13.56
C TYR A 202 13.99 -39.82 -13.10
N TRP A 203 14.24 -41.12 -12.97
CA TRP A 203 15.57 -41.61 -12.62
C TRP A 203 15.93 -42.90 -13.34
N ARG A 204 17.23 -43.15 -13.48
CA ARG A 204 17.77 -44.40 -14.02
C ARG A 204 18.88 -44.91 -13.13
N THR A 205 18.97 -46.23 -12.97
CA THR A 205 20.12 -46.84 -12.30
C THR A 205 21.36 -46.67 -13.18
N LEU A 206 22.46 -46.27 -12.56
CA LEU A 206 23.79 -46.16 -13.15
C LEU A 206 24.66 -47.24 -12.51
N ARG A 207 25.28 -48.11 -13.30
CA ARG A 207 26.14 -49.13 -12.73
C ARG A 207 27.41 -48.49 -12.14
N ALA A 208 27.72 -48.81 -10.89
CA ALA A 208 28.99 -48.45 -10.26
C ALA A 208 29.84 -49.71 -10.06
N ASN A 209 31.08 -49.67 -10.52
CA ASN A 209 32.05 -50.74 -10.33
C ASN A 209 33.13 -50.28 -9.36
N CYS A 210 33.48 -51.13 -8.39
CA CYS A 210 34.57 -50.87 -7.48
C CYS A 210 35.90 -51.26 -8.14
N THR A 211 36.83 -50.32 -8.27
CA THR A 211 38.17 -50.56 -8.83
C THR A 211 39.12 -51.23 -7.84
N MET A 212 38.87 -51.07 -6.54
CA MET A 212 39.71 -51.61 -5.48
C MET A 212 38.84 -52.05 -4.31
N ARG A 213 38.59 -53.35 -4.21
CA ARG A 213 37.88 -53.96 -3.07
C ARG A 213 38.80 -53.94 -1.85
N VAL A 214 38.28 -53.50 -0.72
CA VAL A 214 39.04 -53.41 0.54
C VAL A 214 38.82 -54.65 1.39
N ASP A 215 37.56 -54.99 1.64
CA ASP A 215 37.19 -56.18 2.42
C ASP A 215 36.57 -57.28 1.55
N MET A 216 36.84 -58.54 1.90
CA MET A 216 36.11 -59.69 1.36
C MET A 216 34.87 -59.93 2.21
N CYS A 217 33.72 -59.52 1.69
CA CYS A 217 32.45 -59.70 2.36
C CYS A 217 31.82 -61.03 1.95
N ASN A 218 31.33 -61.79 2.94
CA ASN A 218 30.66 -63.07 2.70
C ASN A 218 29.36 -62.86 1.90
N ASP A 219 28.64 -61.77 2.21
CA ASP A 219 27.40 -61.37 1.54
C ASP A 219 27.47 -59.90 1.10
N VAL A 220 26.95 -59.65 -0.10
CA VAL A 220 26.99 -58.33 -0.75
C VAL A 220 25.57 -57.96 -1.18
N VAL A 221 25.14 -56.75 -0.83
CA VAL A 221 23.82 -56.19 -1.14
C VAL A 221 23.94 -54.97 -2.06
N ALA A 222 22.90 -54.72 -2.85
CA ALA A 222 22.85 -53.52 -3.67
C ALA A 222 22.49 -52.30 -2.81
N ASP A 223 23.29 -51.24 -2.91
CA ASP A 223 23.07 -49.96 -2.25
C ASP A 223 22.86 -48.85 -3.29
N THR A 224 21.78 -48.10 -3.15
CA THR A 224 21.40 -47.03 -4.08
C THR A 224 21.64 -45.67 -3.45
N VAL A 225 22.47 -44.85 -4.10
CA VAL A 225 22.76 -43.49 -3.61
C VAL A 225 21.85 -42.50 -4.35
N TYR A 226 20.70 -42.20 -3.75
CA TYR A 226 19.80 -41.18 -4.28
C TYR A 226 20.40 -39.77 -4.12
N PRO A 227 20.21 -38.87 -5.11
CA PRO A 227 20.61 -37.48 -4.97
C PRO A 227 19.78 -36.78 -3.90
N THR A 228 20.39 -35.80 -3.23
CA THR A 228 19.76 -34.97 -2.20
C THR A 228 18.80 -33.93 -2.78
N SER A 229 18.89 -33.64 -4.07
CA SER A 229 18.02 -32.69 -4.79
C SER A 229 17.69 -33.21 -6.18
N TRP A 230 16.47 -32.99 -6.62
CA TRP A 230 15.95 -33.44 -7.91
C TRP A 230 15.59 -32.24 -8.79
N ARG A 231 15.77 -32.39 -10.11
CA ARG A 231 15.30 -31.42 -11.11
C ARG A 231 14.22 -32.08 -11.95
N GLU A 232 13.09 -31.40 -12.11
CA GLU A 232 11.94 -31.95 -12.84
C GLU A 232 12.24 -32.18 -14.33
N SER A 233 13.10 -31.34 -14.92
CA SER A 233 13.51 -31.44 -16.33
C SER A 233 14.48 -32.59 -16.63
N ASP A 234 15.13 -33.16 -15.61
CA ASP A 234 16.29 -34.02 -15.80
C ASP A 234 16.00 -35.44 -15.28
N THR A 235 16.52 -36.44 -16.00
CA THR A 235 16.53 -37.81 -15.48
C THR A 235 17.76 -38.00 -14.61
N ALA A 236 17.58 -38.15 -13.30
CA ALA A 236 18.72 -38.36 -12.40
C ALA A 236 19.34 -39.75 -12.60
N LEU A 237 20.67 -39.80 -12.64
CA LEU A 237 21.41 -41.05 -12.62
C LEU A 237 21.68 -41.44 -11.17
N VAL A 238 21.14 -42.59 -10.74
CA VAL A 238 21.26 -43.11 -9.38
C VAL A 238 22.27 -44.25 -9.40
N PRO A 239 23.48 -44.08 -8.85
CA PRO A 239 24.46 -45.15 -8.80
C PRO A 239 23.95 -46.32 -7.96
N VAL A 240 24.00 -47.52 -8.54
CA VAL A 240 23.82 -48.77 -7.82
C VAL A 240 25.21 -49.30 -7.50
N ARG A 241 25.57 -49.20 -6.23
CA ARG A 241 26.81 -49.73 -5.66
C ARG A 241 26.52 -51.08 -5.03
N TYR A 242 27.60 -51.78 -4.72
CA TYR A 242 27.56 -52.98 -3.89
C TYR A 242 28.15 -52.63 -2.53
N ALA A 243 27.46 -53.01 -1.47
CA ALA A 243 27.89 -52.83 -0.09
C ALA A 243 27.90 -54.19 0.61
N CYS A 244 28.68 -54.32 1.67
CA CYS A 244 28.66 -55.52 2.47
C CYS A 244 27.37 -55.56 3.29
N ALA A 245 26.79 -56.75 3.46
CA ALA A 245 25.58 -56.90 4.29
C ALA A 245 25.85 -56.62 5.78
N SER A 246 27.10 -56.77 6.22
CA SER A 246 27.55 -56.49 7.59
C SER A 246 28.10 -55.05 7.70
N GLU A 247 27.61 -54.28 8.68
CA GLU A 247 28.01 -52.89 8.93
C GLU A 247 29.50 -52.73 9.31
N ASP A 248 30.12 -53.77 9.86
CA ASP A 248 31.53 -53.79 10.27
C ASP A 248 32.52 -53.93 9.10
N SER A 249 32.04 -54.01 7.85
CA SER A 249 32.87 -54.29 6.67
C SER A 249 32.59 -53.35 5.51
N THR A 250 33.64 -52.92 4.81
CA THR A 250 33.56 -51.95 3.72
C THR A 250 33.93 -52.59 2.38
N TYR A 251 32.95 -52.72 1.49
CA TYR A 251 33.14 -53.35 0.18
C TYR A 251 34.13 -52.57 -0.71
N CYS A 252 34.03 -51.24 -0.70
CA CYS A 252 34.84 -50.35 -1.54
C CYS A 252 35.03 -48.99 -0.87
N LEU A 253 36.18 -48.36 -1.06
CA LEU A 253 36.36 -46.96 -0.65
C LEU A 253 35.52 -46.03 -1.53
N ASN A 254 34.97 -44.97 -0.93
CA ASN A 254 34.16 -43.97 -1.65
C ASN A 254 34.88 -43.36 -2.87
N SER A 255 36.20 -43.20 -2.82
CA SER A 255 37.02 -42.65 -3.92
C SER A 255 37.37 -43.66 -5.03
N LYS A 256 36.97 -44.93 -4.89
CA LYS A 256 37.32 -46.03 -5.79
C LYS A 256 36.13 -46.58 -6.59
N TRP A 257 34.99 -45.91 -6.50
CA TRP A 257 33.84 -46.16 -7.36
C TRP A 257 34.04 -45.51 -8.73
N GLU A 258 34.01 -46.33 -9.78
CA GLU A 258 33.89 -45.86 -11.16
C GLU A 258 32.46 -46.04 -11.64
N TYR A 259 31.90 -44.98 -12.24
CA TYR A 259 30.54 -44.98 -12.74
C TYR A 259 30.55 -45.22 -14.25
N ASP A 260 29.84 -46.26 -14.68
CA ASP A 260 29.74 -46.61 -16.09
C ASP A 260 28.51 -45.95 -16.72
N SER A 261 28.71 -44.77 -17.31
CA SER A 261 27.65 -44.00 -17.98
C SER A 261 27.09 -44.69 -19.23
N THR A 262 27.71 -45.78 -19.71
CA THR A 262 27.22 -46.56 -20.86
C THR A 262 26.28 -47.70 -20.44
N SER A 263 26.26 -48.06 -19.15
CA SER A 263 25.40 -49.11 -18.59
C SER A 263 24.31 -48.50 -17.70
N LEU A 264 23.20 -48.11 -18.35
CA LEU A 264 22.04 -47.49 -17.70
C LEU A 264 20.84 -48.43 -17.65
N GLY A 265 20.10 -48.39 -16.55
CA GLY A 265 18.82 -49.08 -16.43
C GLY A 265 17.66 -48.34 -17.09
N LYS A 266 16.46 -48.92 -17.00
CA LYS A 266 15.22 -48.30 -17.46
C LYS A 266 14.89 -47.04 -16.66
N VAL A 267 14.22 -46.07 -17.29
CA VAL A 267 13.63 -44.94 -16.56
C VAL A 267 12.63 -45.49 -15.55
N LYS A 268 12.71 -44.98 -14.33
CA LYS A 268 11.74 -45.16 -13.28
C LYS A 268 11.18 -43.79 -12.89
N GLU A 269 9.91 -43.78 -12.49
CA GLU A 269 9.24 -42.61 -11.97
C GLU A 269 9.29 -42.64 -10.44
N ARG A 270 9.56 -41.49 -9.82
CA ARG A 270 9.37 -41.24 -8.40
C ARG A 270 8.35 -40.11 -8.27
N LEU A 271 7.25 -40.37 -7.59
CA LEU A 271 6.28 -39.35 -7.27
C LEU A 271 6.78 -38.54 -6.08
N ASP A 272 6.60 -37.23 -6.16
CA ASP A 272 6.82 -36.29 -5.08
C ASP A 272 5.70 -35.26 -5.08
N THR A 273 5.67 -34.36 -4.10
CA THR A 273 4.63 -33.33 -4.00
C THR A 273 5.25 -32.03 -3.52
N VAL A 274 4.99 -30.95 -4.26
CA VAL A 274 5.34 -29.59 -3.85
C VAL A 274 4.19 -29.00 -3.05
N TRP A 275 4.53 -28.43 -1.89
CA TRP A 275 3.56 -27.90 -0.94
C TRP A 275 3.56 -26.38 -1.03
N HIS A 276 2.45 -25.81 -1.49
CA HIS A 276 2.26 -24.37 -1.53
C HIS A 276 1.60 -23.94 -0.22
N MET A 277 2.28 -23.05 0.51
CA MET A 277 1.86 -22.68 1.86
C MET A 277 1.93 -21.17 2.06
N SER A 278 0.87 -20.63 2.67
CA SER A 278 0.78 -19.24 3.08
C SER A 278 0.93 -19.12 4.59
N THR A 279 1.48 -18.00 5.05
CA THR A 279 1.75 -17.76 6.47
C THR A 279 1.04 -16.49 6.93
N TYR A 280 0.19 -16.65 7.94
CA TYR A 280 -0.67 -15.59 8.45
C TYR A 280 -0.33 -15.29 9.92
N TYR A 281 -0.29 -14.02 10.26
CA TYR A 281 -0.44 -13.55 11.63
C TYR A 281 -1.93 -13.44 11.95
N VAL A 282 -2.37 -13.99 13.07
CA VAL A 282 -3.78 -13.98 13.49
C VAL A 282 -3.86 -13.59 14.96
N GLU A 283 -4.80 -12.70 15.29
CA GLU A 283 -4.95 -12.20 16.66
C GLU A 283 -6.40 -11.81 17.00
N ASP A 284 -6.77 -12.08 18.25
CA ASP A 284 -7.95 -11.53 18.92
C ASP A 284 -7.80 -10.02 19.21
N ILE A 285 -8.71 -9.20 18.70
CA ILE A 285 -8.76 -7.75 19.00
C ILE A 285 -10.04 -7.39 19.75
N PRO A 286 -10.06 -6.28 20.53
CA PRO A 286 -11.31 -5.78 21.09
C PRO A 286 -12.35 -5.53 20.01
N SER A 287 -13.63 -5.69 20.34
CA SER A 287 -14.72 -5.43 19.40
C SER A 287 -14.61 -4.02 18.85
N CYS A 288 -14.71 -3.91 17.51
CA CYS A 288 -14.66 -2.62 16.80
C CYS A 288 -13.31 -1.89 16.85
N ALA A 289 -12.26 -2.58 17.30
CA ALA A 289 -10.88 -2.16 17.09
C ALA A 289 -10.47 -2.38 15.62
N MET A 290 -9.47 -1.62 15.17
CA MET A 290 -8.97 -1.71 13.81
C MET A 290 -7.47 -1.53 13.79
N VAL A 291 -6.77 -2.30 12.95
CA VAL A 291 -5.33 -2.12 12.77
C VAL A 291 -5.07 -0.87 11.93
N ASN A 292 -4.38 0.09 12.52
CA ASN A 292 -3.96 1.33 11.85
C ASN A 292 -2.60 1.15 11.16
N LYS A 293 -1.69 0.40 11.80
CA LYS A 293 -0.37 0.08 11.25
C LYS A 293 0.09 -1.29 11.74
N PHE A 294 0.76 -2.01 10.85
CA PHE A 294 1.37 -3.29 11.16
C PHE A 294 2.71 -3.38 10.44
N SER A 295 3.73 -3.89 11.11
CA SER A 295 5.02 -4.19 10.50
C SER A 295 5.71 -5.29 11.29
N HIS A 296 6.52 -6.09 10.61
CA HIS A 296 7.30 -7.15 11.24
C HIS A 296 8.71 -7.26 10.64
N THR A 297 9.59 -7.93 11.36
CA THR A 297 10.87 -8.40 10.80
C THR A 297 10.65 -9.59 9.86
N ALA A 298 11.66 -9.94 9.06
CA ALA A 298 11.59 -11.10 8.19
C ALA A 298 11.23 -12.39 8.96
N LEU A 299 10.44 -13.26 8.31
CA LEU A 299 10.07 -14.57 8.84
C LEU A 299 11.30 -15.47 8.95
N LEU A 300 11.57 -15.93 10.18
CA LEU A 300 12.69 -16.81 10.51
C LEU A 300 12.17 -18.00 11.32
N TYR A 301 12.21 -19.19 10.70
CA TYR A 301 11.91 -20.43 11.42
C TYR A 301 13.01 -20.72 12.45
N LYS A 302 12.60 -21.17 13.64
CA LYS A 302 13.48 -21.37 14.80
C LYS A 302 14.18 -20.08 15.24
N GLY A 303 13.49 -18.95 15.10
CA GLY A 303 13.99 -17.63 15.45
C GLY A 303 12.91 -16.71 16.01
N ASP A 304 13.35 -15.60 16.59
CA ASP A 304 12.46 -14.55 17.08
C ASP A 304 12.06 -13.63 15.93
N MET A 305 10.76 -13.44 15.77
CA MET A 305 10.19 -12.37 14.95
C MET A 305 9.73 -11.22 15.83
N THR A 306 10.02 -9.99 15.43
CA THR A 306 9.52 -8.78 16.10
C THR A 306 8.35 -8.21 15.31
N PHE A 307 7.26 -7.92 16.01
CA PHE A 307 6.07 -7.30 15.48
C PHE A 307 5.88 -5.93 16.11
N ILE A 308 5.52 -4.95 15.29
CA ILE A 308 5.11 -3.61 15.71
C ILE A 308 3.69 -3.42 15.18
N ARG A 309 2.75 -3.27 16.11
CA ARG A 309 1.34 -3.14 15.81
C ARG A 309 0.82 -1.84 16.41
N GLU A 310 0.02 -1.14 15.63
CA GLU A 310 -0.72 0.04 16.04
C GLU A 310 -2.21 -0.25 15.86
N LEU A 311 -2.92 -0.36 16.98
CA LEU A 311 -4.33 -0.72 17.04
C LEU A 311 -5.13 0.50 17.50
N PHE A 312 -6.15 0.86 16.72
CA PHE A 312 -7.19 1.75 17.20
C PHE A 312 -8.12 0.96 18.12
N VAL A 313 -8.23 1.37 19.38
CA VAL A 313 -9.14 0.81 20.37
C VAL A 313 -10.27 1.81 20.61
N PRO A 314 -11.53 1.46 20.30
CA PRO A 314 -12.67 2.33 20.53
C PRO A 314 -12.88 2.54 22.04
N ASP A 315 -13.33 3.74 22.42
CA ASP A 315 -13.78 3.98 23.79
C ASP A 315 -15.25 3.55 24.00
N GLU A 316 -15.73 3.60 25.25
CA GLU A 316 -17.09 3.19 25.62
C GLU A 316 -18.19 4.02 24.92
N ASN A 317 -17.84 5.19 24.39
CA ASN A 317 -18.78 6.11 23.74
C ASN A 317 -18.89 5.87 22.24
N GLU A 318 -18.02 5.05 21.64
CA GLU A 318 -18.11 4.68 20.23
C GLU A 318 -19.25 3.67 20.01
N ARG A 319 -20.36 4.14 19.45
CA ARG A 319 -21.59 3.33 19.29
C ARG A 319 -21.70 2.57 17.97
N SER A 320 -20.78 2.80 17.05
CA SER A 320 -20.83 2.24 15.70
C SER A 320 -19.47 1.74 15.28
N CYS A 321 -19.45 0.61 14.58
CA CYS A 321 -18.26 0.00 14.03
C CYS A 321 -18.30 0.25 12.53
N GLY A 322 -17.18 0.63 11.93
CA GLY A 322 -17.14 0.83 10.49
C GLY A 322 -17.55 -0.46 9.77
N PRO A 323 -18.07 -0.40 8.53
CA PRO A 323 -18.46 -1.59 7.78
C PRO A 323 -17.29 -2.56 7.53
N SER A 324 -16.05 -2.07 7.62
CA SER A 324 -14.81 -2.83 7.52
C SER A 324 -14.30 -3.38 8.87
N THR A 325 -14.92 -3.03 9.99
CA THR A 325 -14.48 -3.42 11.32
C THR A 325 -15.16 -4.74 11.70
N LYS A 326 -14.40 -5.85 11.63
CA LYS A 326 -14.92 -7.18 11.98
C LYS A 326 -15.02 -7.38 13.49
N LYS A 327 -15.79 -8.39 13.88
CA LYS A 327 -15.87 -8.85 15.28
C LYS A 327 -14.59 -9.60 15.62
N ASP A 328 -13.85 -9.02 16.56
CA ASP A 328 -12.95 -9.68 17.50
C ASP A 328 -11.70 -10.36 16.94
N TRP A 329 -11.48 -10.43 15.62
CA TRP A 329 -10.27 -11.05 15.02
C TRP A 329 -9.70 -10.27 13.85
N VAL A 330 -8.37 -10.33 13.71
CA VAL A 330 -7.59 -9.77 12.61
C VAL A 330 -6.63 -10.82 12.07
N ALA A 331 -6.49 -10.88 10.74
CA ALA A 331 -5.49 -11.70 10.06
C ALA A 331 -4.65 -10.85 9.09
N PHE A 332 -3.34 -11.04 9.13
CA PHE A 332 -2.36 -10.41 8.23
C PHE A 332 -1.59 -11.48 7.49
N ASP A 333 -1.49 -11.35 6.18
CA ASP A 333 -0.61 -12.15 5.35
C ASP A 333 0.82 -11.61 5.44
N LEU A 334 1.74 -12.45 5.95
CA LEU A 334 3.14 -12.09 6.17
C LEU A 334 3.99 -12.11 4.89
N ALA A 335 3.47 -12.65 3.78
CA ALA A 335 4.15 -12.64 2.50
C ALA A 335 3.85 -11.38 1.69
N THR A 336 2.63 -10.85 1.82
CA THR A 336 2.15 -9.68 1.06
C THR A 336 2.10 -8.40 1.89
N ASP A 337 2.43 -8.47 3.18
CA ASP A 337 2.33 -7.36 4.14
C ASP A 337 0.94 -6.71 4.16
N SER A 338 -0.10 -7.52 3.98
CA SER A 338 -1.47 -7.04 3.78
C SER A 338 -2.46 -7.63 4.78
N LEU A 339 -3.45 -6.82 5.17
CA LEU A 339 -4.58 -7.29 5.97
C LEU A 339 -5.45 -8.20 5.11
N VAL A 340 -5.80 -9.38 5.62
CA VAL A 340 -6.72 -10.29 4.94
C VAL A 340 -8.13 -9.71 5.04
N VAL A 341 -8.59 -9.08 3.96
CA VAL A 341 -9.96 -8.58 3.85
C VAL A 341 -10.84 -9.71 3.31
N GLU A 342 -12.10 -9.79 3.74
CA GLU A 342 -13.05 -10.70 3.12
C GLU A 342 -13.27 -10.29 1.66
N SER A 343 -12.80 -11.12 0.73
CA SER A 343 -13.15 -11.05 -0.69
C SER A 343 -13.90 -12.32 -1.07
N GLU A 344 -14.73 -12.24 -2.12
CA GLU A 344 -15.48 -13.41 -2.62
C GLU A 344 -14.56 -14.52 -3.17
N GLU A 345 -13.31 -14.20 -3.49
CA GLU A 345 -12.35 -15.11 -4.13
C GLU A 345 -11.15 -15.51 -3.23
N GLY A 346 -11.04 -14.95 -2.02
CA GLY A 346 -9.90 -15.14 -1.11
C GLY A 346 -10.21 -15.99 0.13
N PRO A 347 -9.19 -16.43 0.88
CA PRO A 347 -9.38 -17.10 2.16
C PRO A 347 -10.09 -16.15 3.14
N SER A 348 -11.30 -16.51 3.56
CA SER A 348 -12.01 -15.74 4.58
C SER A 348 -11.32 -15.88 5.94
N ILE A 349 -11.40 -14.82 6.77
CA ILE A 349 -10.87 -14.85 8.14
C ILE A 349 -11.52 -16.00 8.93
N ASP A 350 -12.82 -16.25 8.72
CA ASP A 350 -13.52 -17.38 9.33
C ASP A 350 -12.94 -18.75 8.91
N SER A 351 -12.48 -18.88 7.67
CA SER A 351 -11.80 -20.08 7.19
C SER A 351 -10.48 -20.28 7.91
N LEU A 352 -9.65 -19.22 7.99
CA LEU A 352 -8.37 -19.26 8.71
C LEU A 352 -8.57 -19.57 10.20
N TYR A 353 -9.58 -18.99 10.83
CA TYR A 353 -9.93 -19.28 12.22
C TYR A 353 -10.36 -20.74 12.42
N LYS A 354 -11.19 -21.28 11.51
CA LYS A 354 -11.57 -22.70 11.54
C LYS A 354 -10.36 -23.61 11.40
N VAL A 355 -9.46 -23.30 10.44
CA VAL A 355 -8.21 -24.04 10.24
C VAL A 355 -7.33 -23.97 11.48
N TRP A 356 -7.19 -22.80 12.09
CA TRP A 356 -6.44 -22.65 13.34
C TRP A 356 -7.02 -23.50 14.48
N LYS A 357 -8.35 -23.48 14.66
CA LYS A 357 -9.03 -24.28 15.69
C LYS A 357 -8.97 -25.79 15.42
N SER A 358 -8.92 -26.21 14.15
CA SER A 358 -8.87 -27.62 13.76
C SER A 358 -7.45 -28.14 13.50
N ALA A 359 -6.44 -27.28 13.59
CA ALA A 359 -5.06 -27.64 13.34
C ALA A 359 -4.61 -28.75 14.28
N THR A 360 -4.27 -29.89 13.69
CA THR A 360 -3.65 -31.02 14.38
C THR A 360 -2.18 -31.05 14.03
N VAL A 361 -1.34 -31.33 15.02
CA VAL A 361 0.10 -31.50 14.81
C VAL A 361 0.31 -32.86 14.18
N ALA A 362 1.07 -32.90 13.09
CA ALA A 362 1.59 -34.16 12.57
C ALA A 362 2.37 -34.84 13.69
N ARG A 363 1.88 -36.00 14.17
CA ARG A 363 2.59 -36.76 15.20
C ARG A 363 4.02 -36.99 14.71
N ASP A 364 4.98 -36.78 15.60
CA ASP A 364 6.42 -36.92 15.34
C ASP A 364 6.82 -38.41 15.24
N THR A 365 5.98 -39.21 14.60
CA THR A 365 6.16 -40.64 14.38
C THR A 365 6.46 -40.83 12.90
N LEU A 366 7.72 -40.63 12.54
CA LEU A 366 8.40 -41.65 11.75
C LEU A 366 8.46 -42.91 12.64
N GLU A 367 7.32 -43.56 12.85
CA GLU A 367 7.32 -44.99 13.10
C GLU A 367 7.88 -45.56 11.80
N ALA A 368 9.16 -45.92 11.83
CA ALA A 368 9.70 -46.82 10.86
C ALA A 368 8.76 -48.03 10.87
N GLU A 369 7.92 -48.16 9.85
CA GLU A 369 7.28 -49.44 9.55
C GLU A 369 8.44 -50.38 9.24
N SER A 370 8.94 -51.04 10.29
CA SER A 370 9.75 -52.23 10.19
C SER A 370 8.84 -53.30 9.57
N THR A 371 8.71 -53.26 8.25
CA THR A 371 8.25 -54.38 7.46
C THR A 371 9.38 -55.41 7.39
N GLU A 372 9.76 -55.92 8.55
CA GLU A 372 10.34 -57.24 8.74
C GLU A 372 9.32 -58.10 9.47
N SER A 373 8.58 -58.91 8.70
CA SER A 373 8.30 -60.33 8.96
C SER A 373 7.04 -60.81 8.22
N LYS A 374 7.24 -61.43 7.06
CA LYS A 374 7.02 -62.87 6.86
C LYS A 374 7.48 -63.33 5.49
#